data_AF-A0A1X3P8D5-F1
#
_entry.id   AF-A0A1X3P8D5-F1
#
_cell.length_a   1.000
_cell.length_b   1.000
_cell.length_c   1.000
_cell.angle_alpha   90.00
_cell.angle_beta   90.00
_cell.angle_gamma   90.00
#
_symmetry.space_group_name_H-M   'P 1'
#
loop_
_entity.id
_entity.type
_entity.pdbx_description
1 polymer ?
#
loop_
_entity_poly.entity_id
_entity_poly.type
_entity_poly.pdbx_seq_one_letter_code
_entity_poly.pdbx_strand_id
1 'polypeptide(L)'
;MTTALHLTEEPDLTLADAAASTDGRHAVCRLEDLEPFWGEAALVEGVQIALIRVPGDRVFAVSQWDPFAKAHVMARGIVGTKGGRPTLASPIHKQVYDLESGQCLSEDGLALRVFAVDVDAEGRVHVSL
;
A
#
# COMPACT_ATOMS: atom_id res chain seq x y z
N MET A 1 -29.83 9.18 44.66
CA MET A 1 -28.37 9.30 44.44
C MET A 1 -27.97 8.10 43.60
N THR A 2 -27.97 8.20 42.25
CA THR A 2 -26.82 8.68 41.44
C THR A 2 -25.73 7.60 41.49
N THR A 3 -25.46 6.79 40.45
CA THR A 3 -25.11 7.16 39.07
C THR A 3 -25.22 5.95 38.13
N ALA A 4 -25.71 6.17 36.91
CA ALA A 4 -25.51 5.30 35.75
C ALA A 4 -24.14 5.55 35.12
N LEU A 5 -23.40 4.51 34.74
CA LEU A 5 -22.29 4.54 33.78
C LEU A 5 -22.35 3.20 33.02
N HIS A 6 -23.08 3.21 31.91
CA HIS A 6 -22.52 3.25 30.55
C HIS A 6 -22.12 1.84 30.06
N LEU A 7 -23.05 1.22 29.33
CA LEU A 7 -22.70 0.41 28.19
C LEU A 7 -22.03 1.33 27.15
N THR A 8 -20.84 0.93 26.71
CA THR A 8 -20.28 1.23 25.38
C THR A 8 -19.53 -0.06 25.04
N GLU A 9 -20.21 -1.03 24.42
CA GLU A 9 -20.13 -1.24 22.96
C GLU A 9 -18.67 -1.32 22.51
N GLU A 10 -18.14 -2.53 22.53
CA GLU A 10 -16.98 -2.94 21.74
C GLU A 10 -17.24 -2.51 20.29
N PRO A 11 -16.37 -1.74 19.63
CA PRO A 11 -16.57 -1.41 18.24
C PRO A 11 -16.44 -2.70 17.43
N ASP A 12 -17.61 -3.13 16.94
CA ASP A 12 -17.83 -4.14 15.93
C ASP A 12 -16.82 -3.97 14.79
N LEU A 13 -15.81 -4.85 14.77
CA LEU A 13 -14.93 -5.07 13.62
C LEU A 13 -15.77 -5.70 12.51
N THR A 14 -16.61 -4.88 11.89
CA THR A 14 -17.27 -5.21 10.64
C THR A 14 -16.16 -5.28 9.58
N LEU A 15 -15.66 -6.50 9.38
CA LEU A 15 -15.05 -6.95 8.14
C LEU A 15 -16.07 -6.63 7.05
N ALA A 16 -15.92 -5.47 6.42
CA ALA A 16 -16.74 -5.07 5.29
C ALA A 16 -16.68 -6.18 4.25
N ASP A 17 -17.86 -6.65 3.87
CA ASP A 17 -18.11 -7.75 2.94
C ASP A 17 -17.10 -7.77 1.79
N ALA A 18 -16.30 -8.83 1.73
CA ALA A 18 -15.58 -9.23 0.55
C ALA A 18 -16.61 -9.73 -0.48
N ALA A 19 -17.30 -8.80 -1.12
CA ALA A 19 -18.07 -9.06 -2.32
C ALA A 19 -17.06 -9.46 -3.42
N ALA A 20 -16.81 -10.76 -3.52
CA ALA A 20 -16.08 -11.36 -4.62
C ALA A 20 -16.74 -10.93 -5.94
N SER A 21 -16.02 -10.14 -6.73
CA SER A 21 -16.44 -9.78 -8.07
C SER A 21 -15.39 -10.23 -9.08
N THR A 22 -15.89 -10.79 -10.17
CA THR A 22 -15.16 -11.46 -11.24
C THR A 22 -14.44 -10.44 -12.12
N ASP A 23 -13.28 -9.93 -11.70
CA ASP A 23 -12.32 -9.23 -12.59
C ASP A 23 -10.92 -9.00 -11.97
N GLY A 24 -10.41 -9.87 -11.08
CA GLY A 24 -9.03 -9.75 -10.54
C GLY A 24 -8.63 -8.41 -9.89
N ARG A 25 -9.59 -7.49 -9.70
CA ARG A 25 -9.45 -6.11 -9.26
C ARG A 25 -10.20 -5.93 -7.96
N HIS A 26 -9.48 -5.45 -6.94
CA HIS A 26 -9.96 -5.42 -5.56
C HIS A 26 -9.96 -3.97 -5.06
N ALA A 27 -11.10 -3.50 -4.55
CA ALA A 27 -11.17 -2.22 -3.87
C ALA A 27 -10.40 -2.28 -2.55
N VAL A 28 -9.54 -1.29 -2.28
CA VAL A 28 -8.66 -1.29 -1.10
C VAL A 28 -9.01 -0.16 -0.12
N CYS A 29 -8.93 1.10 -0.55
CA CYS A 29 -9.19 2.27 0.30
C CYS A 29 -9.66 3.46 -0.55
N ARG A 30 -9.94 4.60 0.09
CA ARG A 30 -10.13 5.88 -0.62
C ARG A 30 -8.76 6.52 -0.86
N LEU A 31 -8.64 7.31 -1.92
CA LEU A 31 -7.42 8.04 -2.25
C LEU A 31 -7.03 9.02 -1.13
N GLU A 32 -8.03 9.61 -0.45
CA GLU A 32 -7.82 10.53 0.68
C GLU A 32 -7.29 9.84 1.94
N ASP A 33 -7.43 8.52 2.05
CA ASP A 33 -6.83 7.75 3.15
C ASP A 33 -5.30 7.58 2.97
N LEU A 34 -4.80 7.83 1.74
CA LEU A 34 -3.38 7.78 1.42
C LEU A 34 -2.77 9.19 1.51
N GLU A 35 -1.98 9.43 2.54
CA GLU A 35 -1.18 10.65 2.66
C GLU A 35 -0.06 10.66 1.59
N PRO A 36 0.13 11.75 0.84
CA PRO A 36 1.21 11.84 -0.14
C PRO A 36 2.59 11.56 0.49
N PHE A 37 3.40 10.76 -0.20
CA PHE A 37 4.73 10.29 0.21
C PHE A 37 4.76 9.38 1.44
N TRP A 38 3.60 8.99 1.96
CA TRP A 38 3.48 8.02 3.02
C TRP A 38 2.98 6.68 2.45
N GLY A 39 3.59 5.59 2.88
CA GLY A 39 3.19 4.25 2.45
C GLY A 39 2.23 3.62 3.45
N GLU A 40 1.15 3.05 2.95
CA GLU A 40 0.18 2.29 3.75
C GLU A 40 0.23 0.81 3.40
N ALA A 41 0.17 -0.06 4.41
CA ALA A 41 0.13 -1.50 4.21
C ALA A 41 -1.33 -1.97 4.06
N ALA A 42 -1.59 -2.84 3.10
CA ALA A 42 -2.90 -3.47 2.93
C ALA A 42 -2.77 -4.98 2.74
N LEU A 43 -3.82 -5.70 3.12
CA LEU A 43 -3.96 -7.13 2.89
C LEU A 43 -5.11 -7.35 1.91
N VAL A 44 -4.82 -7.86 0.72
CA VAL A 44 -5.80 -8.09 -0.36
C VAL A 44 -5.70 -9.54 -0.78
N GLU A 45 -6.78 -10.32 -0.63
CA GLU A 45 -6.79 -11.78 -0.92
C GLU A 45 -5.60 -12.54 -0.31
N GLY A 46 -5.17 -12.18 0.91
CA GLY A 46 -4.01 -12.78 1.58
C GLY A 46 -2.64 -12.30 1.10
N VAL A 47 -2.58 -11.41 0.11
CA VAL A 47 -1.35 -10.78 -0.38
C VAL A 47 -1.13 -9.45 0.35
N GLN A 48 0.03 -9.30 0.99
CA GLN A 48 0.43 -8.04 1.63
C GLN A 48 1.10 -7.10 0.63
N ILE A 49 0.53 -5.90 0.50
CA ILE A 49 1.00 -4.86 -0.42
C ILE A 49 1.31 -3.57 0.34
N ALA A 50 2.16 -2.74 -0.25
CA ALA A 50 2.40 -1.37 0.14
C ALA A 50 1.81 -0.44 -0.93
N LEU A 51 0.88 0.42 -0.52
CA LEU A 51 0.30 1.49 -1.32
C LEU A 51 1.03 2.80 -1.07
N ILE A 52 1.53 3.43 -2.13
CA ILE A 52 2.28 4.68 -2.05
C ILE A 52 1.61 5.69 -2.98
N ARG A 53 1.10 6.79 -2.40
CA ARG A 53 0.65 7.95 -3.17
C ARG A 53 1.81 8.92 -3.38
N VAL A 54 2.02 9.34 -4.61
CA VAL A 54 2.98 10.41 -4.96
C VAL A 54 2.24 11.64 -5.47
N PRO A 55 2.90 12.81 -5.64
CA PRO A 55 2.25 14.02 -6.16
C PRO A 55 1.55 13.81 -7.50
N GLY A 56 0.46 14.55 -7.70
CA GLY A 56 -0.41 14.36 -8.86
C GLY A 56 -1.32 13.14 -8.74
N ASP A 57 -1.53 12.65 -7.50
CA ASP A 57 -2.48 11.60 -7.14
C ASP A 57 -2.25 10.25 -7.83
N ARG A 58 -1.03 10.02 -8.28
CA ARG A 58 -0.59 8.73 -8.76
C ARG A 58 -0.36 7.80 -7.56
N VAL A 59 -0.96 6.63 -7.62
CA VAL A 59 -0.82 5.58 -6.60
C VAL A 59 -0.06 4.40 -7.19
N PHE A 60 0.91 3.89 -6.45
CA PHE A 60 1.64 2.68 -6.78
C PHE A 60 1.37 1.61 -5.74
N ALA A 61 1.29 0.36 -6.18
CA ALA A 61 1.19 -0.81 -5.31
C ALA A 61 2.39 -1.72 -5.57
N VAL A 62 3.15 -2.01 -4.51
CA VAL A 62 4.28 -2.94 -4.55
C VAL A 62 4.12 -3.99 -3.46
N SER A 63 4.88 -5.08 -3.52
CA SER A 63 4.88 -6.05 -2.43
C SER A 63 5.32 -5.39 -1.13
N GLN A 64 4.61 -5.71 -0.04
CA GLN A 64 5.03 -5.29 1.30
C GLN A 64 6.33 -6.00 1.72
N TRP A 65 6.64 -7.16 1.12
CA TRP A 65 7.84 -7.93 1.38
C TRP A 65 9.07 -7.33 0.71
N ASP A 66 10.07 -7.02 1.52
CA ASP A 66 11.40 -6.64 1.07
C ASP A 66 12.21 -7.90 0.70
N PRO A 67 12.63 -8.06 -0.57
CA PRO A 67 13.35 -9.24 -1.02
C PRO A 67 14.79 -9.30 -0.50
N PHE A 68 15.38 -8.19 -0.07
CA PHE A 68 16.71 -8.16 0.54
C PHE A 68 16.62 -8.39 2.04
N ALA A 69 15.84 -7.57 2.75
CA ALA A 69 15.74 -7.64 4.21
C ALA A 69 14.93 -8.83 4.72
N LYS A 70 14.19 -9.51 3.83
CA LYS A 70 13.32 -10.66 4.15
C LYS A 70 12.30 -10.32 5.23
N ALA A 71 11.62 -9.18 5.07
CA ALA A 71 10.63 -8.68 6.03
C ALA A 71 9.51 -7.88 5.35
N HIS A 72 8.34 -7.85 5.96
CA HIS A 72 7.18 -7.07 5.51
C HIS A 72 7.28 -5.61 5.99
N VAL A 73 8.01 -4.77 5.25
CA VAL A 73 8.36 -3.42 5.70
C VAL A 73 8.24 -2.33 4.64
N MET A 74 7.94 -2.65 3.38
CA MET A 74 8.11 -1.68 2.28
C MET A 74 7.24 -0.41 2.42
N ALA A 75 6.03 -0.50 2.98
CA ALA A 75 5.18 0.67 3.26
C ALA A 75 5.85 1.71 4.16
N ARG A 76 6.84 1.32 4.97
CA ARG A 76 7.59 2.25 5.84
C ARG A 76 8.80 2.89 5.13
N GLY A 77 8.96 2.62 3.84
CA GLY A 77 10.08 3.10 3.04
C GLY A 77 10.03 4.61 2.84
N ILE A 78 11.17 5.20 2.51
CA ILE A 78 11.24 6.63 2.18
C ILE A 78 10.98 6.79 0.70
N VAL A 79 9.94 7.55 0.35
CA VAL A 79 9.64 7.91 -1.04
C VAL A 79 10.61 8.99 -1.51
N GLY A 80 11.11 8.84 -2.74
CA GLY A 80 12.01 9.80 -3.36
C GLY A 80 11.93 9.76 -4.88
N THR A 81 12.89 10.38 -5.55
CA THR A 81 12.95 10.43 -7.01
C THR A 81 14.37 10.20 -7.51
N LYS A 82 14.54 9.42 -8.59
CA LYS A 82 15.83 9.25 -9.29
C LYS A 82 15.63 9.40 -10.80
N GLY A 83 16.21 10.45 -11.38
CA GLY A 83 16.07 10.74 -12.81
C GLY A 83 14.62 10.93 -13.26
N GLY A 84 13.79 11.56 -12.42
CA GLY A 84 12.36 11.78 -12.67
C GLY A 84 11.44 10.60 -12.34
N ARG A 85 11.98 9.43 -12.02
CA ARG A 85 11.20 8.24 -11.65
C ARG A 85 10.92 8.19 -10.15
N PRO A 86 9.68 7.89 -9.72
CA PRO A 86 9.33 7.73 -8.32
C PRO A 86 10.01 6.48 -7.76
N THR A 87 10.56 6.60 -6.56
CA THR A 87 11.33 5.53 -5.92
C THR A 87 10.92 5.34 -4.47
N LEU A 88 11.21 4.15 -3.93
CA LEU A 88 10.97 3.78 -2.55
C LEU A 88 12.24 3.12 -1.99
N ALA A 89 12.85 3.74 -0.99
CA ALA A 89 13.99 3.17 -0.29
C ALA A 89 13.52 2.24 0.83
N SER A 90 14.02 1.00 0.86
CA SER A 90 13.76 0.05 1.95
C SER A 90 14.09 0.68 3.31
N PRO A 91 13.26 0.50 4.36
CA PRO A 91 13.53 1.04 5.68
C PRO A 91 14.79 0.48 6.33
N ILE A 92 15.13 -0.78 6.04
CA ILE A 92 16.16 -1.51 6.77
C ILE A 92 17.53 -1.24 6.15
N HIS A 93 17.73 -1.67 4.90
CA HIS A 93 19.06 -1.64 4.25
C HIS A 93 19.18 -0.61 3.13
N LYS A 94 18.14 0.21 2.92
CA LYS A 94 18.15 1.37 2.01
C LYS A 94 18.35 1.06 0.53
N GLN A 95 18.12 -0.18 0.08
CA GLN A 95 17.97 -0.45 -1.35
C GLN A 95 16.87 0.44 -1.91
N VAL A 96 17.15 1.09 -3.04
CA VAL A 96 16.22 2.02 -3.68
C VAL A 96 15.52 1.29 -4.81
N TYR A 97 14.21 1.17 -4.74
CA TYR A 97 13.39 0.52 -5.75
C TYR A 97 12.65 1.56 -6.59
N ASP A 98 12.55 1.32 -7.88
CA ASP A 98 11.70 2.06 -8.80
C ASP A 98 10.24 1.65 -8.57
N LEU A 99 9.34 2.58 -8.25
CA LEU A 99 7.94 2.25 -7.92
C LEU A 99 7.11 1.80 -9.12
N GLU A 100 7.53 2.16 -10.33
CA GLU A 100 6.80 1.84 -11.56
C GLU A 100 7.15 0.44 -12.09
N SER A 101 8.44 0.11 -12.12
CA SER A 101 8.93 -1.20 -12.61
C SER A 101 9.21 -2.21 -11.50
N GLY A 102 9.36 -1.77 -10.25
CA GLY A 102 9.78 -2.58 -9.11
C GLY A 102 11.28 -2.86 -9.05
N GLN A 103 12.06 -2.49 -10.08
CA GLN A 103 13.49 -2.81 -10.14
C GLN A 103 14.29 -2.12 -9.02
N CYS A 104 15.21 -2.85 -8.40
CA CYS A 104 16.19 -2.25 -7.52
C CYS A 104 17.22 -1.46 -8.34
N LEU A 105 17.42 -0.20 -7.96
CA LEU A 105 18.36 0.73 -8.58
C LEU A 105 19.70 0.84 -7.84
N SER A 106 19.84 0.08 -6.75
CA SER A 106 21.03 0.06 -5.89
C SER A 106 21.81 -1.26 -6.01
N GLU A 107 21.13 -2.37 -6.32
CA GLU A 107 21.71 -3.71 -6.38
C GLU A 107 21.05 -4.51 -7.51
N ASP A 108 21.86 -5.23 -8.30
CA ASP A 108 21.37 -6.03 -9.41
C ASP A 108 20.65 -7.31 -8.93
N GLY A 109 19.65 -7.75 -9.71
CA GLY A 109 18.95 -9.01 -9.46
C GLY A 109 17.85 -8.96 -8.40
N LEU A 110 17.56 -7.79 -7.82
CA LEU A 110 16.46 -7.59 -6.89
C LEU A 110 15.33 -6.78 -7.54
N ALA A 111 14.09 -7.16 -7.25
CA ALA A 111 12.91 -6.42 -7.64
C ALA A 111 11.76 -6.63 -6.64
N LEU A 112 10.94 -5.60 -6.48
CA LEU A 112 9.62 -5.71 -5.87
C LEU A 112 8.63 -6.20 -6.92
N ARG A 113 7.68 -7.05 -6.52
CA ARG A 113 6.48 -7.26 -7.33
C ARG A 113 5.68 -5.95 -7.35
N VAL A 114 5.29 -5.51 -8.54
CA VAL A 114 4.38 -4.38 -8.77
C VAL A 114 2.99 -4.92 -9.07
N PHE A 115 1.97 -4.23 -8.58
CA PHE A 115 0.57 -4.54 -8.83
C PHE A 115 -0.09 -3.38 -9.60
N ALA A 116 -0.99 -3.69 -10.53
CA ALA A 116 -1.70 -2.65 -11.27
C ALA A 116 -2.66 -1.92 -10.32
N VAL A 117 -2.66 -0.59 -10.40
CA VAL A 117 -3.52 0.26 -9.59
C VAL A 117 -4.40 1.10 -10.51
N ASP A 118 -5.67 1.19 -10.17
CA ASP A 118 -6.66 2.06 -10.80
C ASP A 118 -7.36 2.91 -9.73
N VAL A 119 -7.64 4.16 -10.03
CA VAL A 119 -8.42 5.05 -9.14
C VAL A 119 -9.65 5.48 -9.90
N ASP A 120 -10.83 5.12 -9.40
CA ASP A 120 -12.08 5.44 -10.09
C ASP A 120 -12.50 6.91 -9.91
N ALA A 121 -13.62 7.29 -10.54
CA ALA A 121 -14.12 8.65 -10.52
C ALA A 121 -14.56 9.11 -9.12
N GLU A 122 -14.88 8.16 -8.23
CA GLU A 122 -15.25 8.38 -6.83
C GLU A 122 -14.04 8.43 -5.90
N GLY A 123 -12.82 8.25 -6.44
CA GLY A 123 -11.58 8.29 -5.69
C GLY A 123 -11.30 7.00 -4.91
N ARG A 124 -11.85 5.86 -5.32
CA ARG A 124 -11.56 4.55 -4.72
C ARG A 124 -10.38 3.90 -5.42
N VAL A 125 -9.39 3.50 -4.63
CA VAL A 125 -8.20 2.80 -5.08
C VAL A 125 -8.50 1.32 -5.24
N HIS A 126 -8.23 0.81 -6.44
CA HIS A 126 -8.35 -0.59 -6.79
C HIS A 126 -6.98 -1.18 -7.13
N VAL A 127 -6.73 -2.41 -6.71
CA VAL A 127 -5.48 -3.15 -6.99
C VAL A 127 -5.79 -4.45 -7.72
N SER A 128 -5.02 -4.76 -8.75
CA SER A 128 -5.10 -6.05 -9.46
C SER A 128 -3.98 -6.98 -9.03
N LEU A 129 -4.33 -8.20 -8.61
CA LEU A 129 -3.38 -9.19 -8.04
C LEU A 129 -2.83 -10.14 -9.10
#